data_AF-A0A665X2C4-F1
#
_entry.id   AF-A0A665X2C4-F1
#
_cell.length_a   1.000
_cell.length_b   1.000
_cell.length_c   1.000
_cell.angle_alpha   90.00
_cell.angle_beta   90.00
_cell.angle_gamma   90.00
#
_symmetry.space_group_name_H-M   'P 1'
#
loop_
_entity.id
_entity.type
_entity.pdbx_description
1 polymer ?
#
loop_
_entity_poly.entity_id
_entity_poly.type
_entity_poly.pdbx_seq_one_letter_code
_entity_poly.pdbx_strand_id
1 'polypeptide(L)'
;MQWKRHFSGFAFSFVFVVSYFTNKFILSVLKFTYPTLFQGWQTFIGAVLLLLFGKLGWVEMSRITRSAALPWLPASLLFVGNIYAGSRALSQIDIPYFFTLQNSSHVVSHVILKLVHRGKRQRLKFISICLMLLSAINLPLCDPQFDFRGYLWAIGHVLCIGKLTGKLKGPC
;
A
#
# COMPACT_ATOMS: atom_id res chain seq x y z
N MET A 1 27.87 2.08 7.12
CA MET A 1 26.76 1.32 6.49
C MET A 1 25.38 1.56 7.12
N GLN A 2 25.26 1.88 8.42
CA GLN A 2 23.96 2.22 9.06
C GLN A 2 23.37 3.57 8.59
N TRP A 3 24.19 4.61 8.44
CA TRP A 3 23.75 5.95 8.04
C TRP A 3 23.00 5.99 6.70
N LYS A 4 23.50 5.27 5.68
CA LYS A 4 22.84 5.18 4.36
C LYS A 4 21.44 4.57 4.45
N ARG A 5 21.24 3.58 5.34
CA ARG A 5 19.94 2.95 5.59
C ARG A 5 18.98 3.92 6.29
N HIS A 6 19.45 4.66 7.29
CA HIS A 6 18.65 5.67 7.97
C HIS A 6 18.26 6.82 7.03
N PHE A 7 19.20 7.31 6.23
CA PHE A 7 18.96 8.33 5.22
C PHE A 7 17.94 7.87 4.18
N SER A 8 18.10 6.66 3.63
CA SER A 8 17.13 6.10 2.69
C SER A 8 15.74 5.93 3.31
N GLY A 9 15.67 5.54 4.58
CA GLY A 9 14.40 5.46 5.31
C GLY A 9 13.75 6.83 5.50
N PHE A 10 14.53 7.86 5.85
CA PHE A 10 14.03 9.22 5.99
C PHE A 10 13.54 9.77 4.64
N ALA A 11 14.32 9.60 3.57
CA ALA A 11 13.94 10.01 2.23
C ALA A 11 12.65 9.31 1.77
N PHE A 12 12.53 8.00 2.02
CA PHE A 12 11.32 7.25 1.73
C PHE A 12 10.11 7.81 2.49
N SER A 13 10.23 8.01 3.82
CA SER A 13 9.15 8.55 4.64
C SER A 13 8.73 9.94 4.21
N PHE A 14 9.69 10.81 3.88
CA PHE A 14 9.41 12.16 3.40
C PHE A 14 8.64 12.14 2.07
N VAL A 15 9.15 11.42 1.06
CA VAL A 15 8.49 11.27 -0.24
C VAL A 15 7.11 10.63 -0.08
N PHE A 16 6.98 9.62 0.78
CA PHE A 16 5.72 8.97 1.09
C PHE A 16 4.69 9.97 1.62
N VAL A 17 5.02 10.71 2.68
CA VAL A 17 4.11 11.69 3.28
C VAL A 17 3.72 12.78 2.28
N VAL A 18 4.69 13.38 1.58
CA VAL A 18 4.43 14.40 0.55
C VAL A 18 3.51 13.87 -0.55
N SER A 19 3.69 12.62 -0.97
CA SER A 19 2.84 12.00 -1.99
C SER A 19 1.38 11.87 -1.53
N TYR A 20 1.13 11.50 -0.27
CA TYR A 20 -0.23 11.43 0.27
C TYR A 20 -0.90 12.80 0.39
N PHE A 21 -0.17 13.82 0.85
CA PHE A 21 -0.69 15.19 0.89
C PHE A 21 -1.03 15.68 -0.52
N THR A 22 -0.14 15.46 -1.49
CA THR A 22 -0.37 15.82 -2.90
C THR A 22 -1.59 15.10 -3.47
N ASN A 23 -1.70 13.78 -3.24
CA ASN A 23 -2.85 13.00 -3.68
C ASN A 23 -4.15 13.50 -3.06
N LYS A 24 -4.16 13.78 -1.75
CA LYS A 24 -5.34 14.32 -1.08
C LYS A 24 -5.73 15.69 -1.64
N PHE A 25 -4.76 16.57 -1.87
CA PHE A 25 -5.02 17.89 -2.44
C PHE A 25 -5.67 17.78 -3.83
N ILE A 26 -5.15 16.93 -4.71
CA ILE A 26 -5.69 16.73 -6.06
C ILE A 26 -7.10 16.11 -6.02
N LEU A 27 -7.31 15.11 -5.17
CA LEU A 27 -8.57 14.37 -5.12
C LEU A 27 -9.69 15.13 -4.39
N SER A 28 -9.35 15.84 -3.32
CA SER A 28 -10.32 16.49 -2.44
C SER A 28 -10.48 17.98 -2.74
N VAL A 29 -9.37 18.71 -2.90
CA VAL A 29 -9.40 20.18 -3.10
C VAL A 29 -9.63 20.55 -4.55
N LEU A 30 -8.88 19.94 -5.49
CA LEU A 30 -9.11 20.14 -6.92
C LEU A 30 -10.37 19.40 -7.43
N LYS A 31 -11.00 18.57 -6.59
CA LYS A 31 -12.19 17.77 -6.92
C LYS A 31 -12.04 16.94 -8.21
N PHE A 32 -10.83 16.45 -8.48
CA PHE A 32 -10.58 15.64 -9.68
C PHE A 32 -11.42 14.36 -9.63
N THR A 33 -12.44 14.28 -10.48
CA THR A 33 -13.52 13.29 -10.34
C THR A 33 -13.13 11.89 -10.83
N TYR A 34 -11.95 11.75 -11.44
CA TYR A 34 -11.48 10.50 -12.08
C TYR A 34 -10.22 9.91 -11.42
N PRO A 35 -10.32 9.33 -10.21
CA PRO A 35 -9.17 8.79 -9.49
C PRO A 35 -8.43 7.68 -10.27
N THR A 36 -9.12 6.93 -11.13
CA THR A 36 -8.50 5.91 -12.00
C THR A 36 -7.62 6.51 -13.08
N LEU A 37 -8.03 7.63 -13.70
CA LEU A 37 -7.21 8.36 -14.68
C LEU A 37 -5.98 8.96 -14.01
N PHE A 38 -6.15 9.55 -12.82
CA PHE A 38 -5.04 10.10 -12.05
C PHE A 38 -4.03 9.02 -11.68
N GLN A 39 -4.51 7.88 -11.18
CA GLN A 39 -3.69 6.72 -10.88
C GLN A 39 -2.98 6.16 -12.12
N GLY A 40 -3.71 6.03 -13.24
CA GLY A 40 -3.15 5.58 -14.51
C GLY A 40 -2.04 6.50 -15.01
N TRP A 41 -2.20 7.81 -14.81
CA TRP A 41 -1.16 8.79 -15.12
C TRP A 41 0.07 8.62 -14.23
N GLN A 42 -0.11 8.44 -12.91
CA GLN A 42 0.99 8.20 -11.98
C GLN A 42 1.78 6.94 -12.33
N THR A 43 1.10 5.83 -12.62
CA THR A 43 1.76 4.58 -13.00
C THR A 43 2.44 4.69 -14.36
N PHE A 44 1.84 5.42 -15.31
CA PHE A 44 2.46 5.70 -16.61
C PHE A 44 3.76 6.48 -16.47
N ILE A 45 3.75 7.61 -15.75
CA ILE A 45 4.96 8.41 -15.51
C ILE A 45 6.01 7.59 -14.75
N GLY A 46 5.60 6.82 -13.74
CA GLY A 46 6.49 5.90 -13.02
C GLY A 46 7.14 4.87 -13.95
N ALA A 47 6.37 4.29 -14.89
CA ALA A 47 6.89 3.35 -15.88
C ALA A 47 7.86 4.01 -16.86
N VAL A 48 7.55 5.21 -17.37
CA VAL A 48 8.46 5.96 -18.25
C VAL A 48 9.77 6.25 -17.54
N LEU A 49 9.74 6.77 -16.30
CA LEU A 49 10.94 7.04 -15.51
C LEU A 49 11.75 5.77 -15.24
N LEU A 50 11.09 4.66 -14.89
CA LEU A 50 11.76 3.39 -14.67
C LEU A 50 12.46 2.89 -15.94
N LEU A 51 11.81 2.98 -17.10
CA LEU A 51 12.41 2.60 -18.39
C LEU A 51 13.57 3.52 -18.77
N LEU A 52 13.48 4.82 -18.50
CA LEU A 52 14.57 5.77 -18.74
C LEU A 52 15.78 5.46 -17.85
N PHE A 53 15.58 5.26 -16.55
CA PHE A 53 16.66 4.89 -15.64
C PHE A 53 17.25 3.51 -15.93
N GLY A 54 16.44 2.58 -16.41
CA GLY A 54 16.92 1.30 -16.94
C GLY A 54 17.81 1.49 -18.18
N LYS A 55 17.42 2.35 -19.12
CA LYS A 55 18.24 2.69 -20.30
C LYS A 55 19.54 3.41 -19.94
N LEU A 56 19.53 4.24 -18.90
CA LEU A 56 20.71 4.94 -18.38
C LEU A 56 21.64 4.03 -17.55
N GLY A 57 21.25 2.78 -17.30
CA GLY A 57 22.02 1.85 -16.47
C GLY A 57 21.98 2.17 -14.97
N TRP A 58 21.08 3.05 -14.52
CA TRP A 58 20.94 3.43 -13.11
C TRP A 58 20.12 2.43 -12.30
N VAL A 59 19.31 1.61 -12.98
CA VAL A 59 18.46 0.58 -12.36
C VAL A 59 18.61 -0.73 -13.13
N GLU A 60 18.88 -1.81 -12.40
CA GLU A 60 18.86 -3.16 -12.95
C GLU A 60 17.42 -3.60 -13.25
N MET A 61 17.10 -3.83 -14.53
CA MET A 61 15.78 -4.26 -14.96
C MET A 61 15.74 -5.77 -15.14
N SER A 62 14.96 -6.46 -14.30
CA SER A 62 14.68 -7.89 -14.48
C SER A 62 13.71 -8.11 -15.64
N ARG A 63 13.97 -9.12 -16.48
CA ARG A 63 13.05 -9.51 -17.56
C ARG A 63 12.00 -10.48 -17.02
N ILE A 64 10.73 -10.10 -17.12
CA ILE A 64 9.61 -11.01 -16.84
C ILE A 64 9.42 -11.95 -18.04
N THR A 65 9.54 -13.26 -17.81
CA THR A 65 9.23 -14.27 -18.83
C THR A 65 7.72 -14.37 -19.04
N ARG A 66 7.28 -14.74 -20.25
CA ARG A 66 5.84 -14.92 -20.53
C ARG A 66 5.18 -15.95 -19.61
N SER A 67 5.93 -16.99 -19.20
CA SER A 67 5.48 -17.99 -18.22
C SER A 67 5.32 -17.44 -16.80
N ALA A 68 6.06 -16.39 -16.43
CA ALA A 68 5.91 -15.71 -15.16
C ALA A 68 4.82 -14.62 -15.19
N ALA A 69 4.46 -14.08 -16.36
CA ALA A 69 3.48 -13.00 -16.47
C ALA A 69 2.07 -13.41 -15.99
N LEU A 70 1.61 -14.60 -16.36
CA LEU A 70 0.26 -15.06 -15.99
C LEU A 70 0.11 -15.30 -14.46
N PRO A 71 1.06 -15.97 -13.78
CA PRO A 71 1.08 -16.06 -12.31
C PRO A 71 1.16 -14.72 -11.57
N TRP A 72 1.63 -13.66 -12.22
CA TRP A 72 1.71 -12.32 -11.63
C TRP A 72 0.38 -11.55 -11.67
N LEU A 73 -0.55 -11.91 -12.56
CA LEU A 73 -1.82 -11.19 -12.72
C LEU A 73 -2.63 -11.06 -11.42
N PRO A 74 -2.79 -12.10 -10.57
CA PRO A 74 -3.52 -11.96 -9.32
C PRO A 74 -2.89 -10.91 -8.39
N ALA A 75 -1.56 -10.88 -8.31
CA ALA A 75 -0.84 -9.87 -7.52
C ALA A 75 -1.00 -8.47 -8.11
N SER A 76 -0.95 -8.34 -9.44
CA SER A 76 -1.20 -7.08 -10.14
C SER A 76 -2.63 -6.57 -9.93
N LEU A 77 -3.64 -7.45 -9.96
CA LEU A 77 -5.04 -7.08 -9.68
C LEU A 77 -5.24 -6.61 -8.24
N LEU A 78 -4.65 -7.31 -7.26
CA LEU A 78 -4.66 -6.87 -5.87
C LEU A 78 -3.96 -5.52 -5.70
N PHE A 79 -2.83 -5.32 -6.38
CA PHE A 79 -2.13 -4.04 -6.37
C PHE A 79 -3.02 -2.91 -6.91
N VAL A 80 -3.68 -3.10 -8.06
CA VAL A 80 -4.62 -2.12 -8.65
C VAL A 80 -5.78 -1.84 -7.71
N GLY A 81 -6.37 -2.88 -7.10
CA GLY A 81 -7.43 -2.72 -6.09
C GLY A 81 -6.97 -1.91 -4.88
N ASN A 82 -5.74 -2.19 -4.40
CA ASN A 82 -5.13 -1.49 -3.27
C ASN A 82 -4.98 0.02 -3.54
N ILE A 83 -4.40 0.39 -4.69
CA ILE A 83 -4.18 1.81 -5.03
C ILE A 83 -5.49 2.55 -5.35
N TYR A 84 -6.46 1.87 -5.96
CA TYR A 84 -7.76 2.47 -6.27
C TYR A 84 -8.59 2.72 -4.99
N ALA A 85 -8.74 1.68 -4.17
CA ALA A 85 -9.45 1.79 -2.89
C ALA A 85 -8.76 2.80 -1.97
N GLY A 86 -7.42 2.83 -1.96
CA GLY A 86 -6.63 3.81 -1.22
C GLY A 86 -6.91 5.25 -1.67
N SER A 87 -6.96 5.50 -2.98
CA SER A 87 -7.26 6.82 -3.54
C SER A 87 -8.68 7.28 -3.19
N ARG A 88 -9.68 6.39 -3.27
CA ARG A 88 -11.06 6.69 -2.87
C ARG A 88 -11.16 6.99 -1.38
N ALA A 89 -10.56 6.16 -0.54
CA ALA A 89 -10.51 6.39 0.90
C ALA A 89 -9.83 7.72 1.25
N LEU A 90 -8.69 8.03 0.64
CA LEU A 90 -7.94 9.27 0.87
C LEU A 90 -8.69 10.53 0.43
N SER A 91 -9.58 10.41 -0.56
CA SER A 91 -10.43 11.53 -0.99
C SER A 91 -11.55 11.86 0.00
N GLN A 92 -11.91 10.91 0.87
CA GLN A 92 -13.06 10.99 1.77
C GLN A 92 -12.68 11.07 3.26
N ILE A 93 -11.52 10.51 3.65
CA ILE A 93 -11.03 10.49 5.03
C ILE A 93 -9.84 11.45 5.17
N ASP A 94 -9.67 12.05 6.35
CA ASP A 94 -8.45 12.79 6.71
C ASP A 94 -7.21 11.91 6.84
N ILE A 95 -6.06 12.50 6.45
CA ILE A 95 -4.77 11.79 6.37
C ILE A 95 -4.40 11.08 7.68
N PRO A 96 -4.56 11.70 8.88
CA PRO A 96 -4.22 11.01 10.13
C PRO A 96 -5.03 9.73 10.35
N TYR A 97 -6.33 9.77 10.06
CA TYR A 97 -7.21 8.61 10.20
C TYR A 97 -6.90 7.55 9.13
N PHE A 98 -6.69 7.98 7.88
CA PHE A 98 -6.26 7.09 6.80
C PHE A 98 -4.96 6.35 7.14
N PHE A 99 -3.93 7.05 7.65
CA PHE A 99 -2.67 6.42 8.06
C PHE A 99 -2.85 5.45 9.22
N THR A 100 -3.74 5.74 10.16
CA THR A 100 -4.01 4.84 11.27
C THR A 100 -4.67 3.55 10.80
N LEU A 101 -5.63 3.64 9.87
CA LEU A 101 -6.23 2.47 9.23
C LEU A 101 -5.20 1.72 8.37
N GLN A 102 -4.39 2.43 7.60
CA GLN A 102 -3.35 1.82 6.76
C GLN A 102 -2.33 1.04 7.60
N ASN A 103 -1.98 1.53 8.79
CA ASN A 103 -1.12 0.79 9.71
C ASN A 103 -1.72 -0.58 10.06
N SER A 104 -3.05 -0.72 10.19
CA SER A 104 -3.70 -2.02 10.44
C SER A 104 -3.45 -3.08 9.35
N SER A 105 -2.92 -2.72 8.18
CA SER A 105 -2.47 -3.68 7.16
C SER A 105 -1.40 -4.66 7.61
N HIS A 106 -0.62 -4.30 8.63
CA HIS A 106 0.30 -5.23 9.29
C HIS A 106 -0.43 -6.40 9.95
N VAL A 107 -1.66 -6.19 10.42
CA VAL A 107 -2.52 -7.24 10.99
C VAL A 107 -2.90 -8.23 9.90
N VAL A 108 -3.39 -7.74 8.75
CA VAL A 108 -3.77 -8.57 7.59
C VAL A 108 -2.57 -9.38 7.11
N SER A 109 -1.43 -8.72 6.93
CA SER A 109 -0.18 -9.37 6.50
C SER A 109 0.26 -10.46 7.49
N HIS A 110 0.17 -10.19 8.78
CA HIS A 110 0.52 -11.18 9.81
C HIS A 110 -0.46 -12.36 9.86
N VAL A 111 -1.77 -12.13 9.71
CA VAL A 111 -2.77 -13.19 9.64
C VAL A 111 -2.50 -14.09 8.44
N ILE A 112 -2.28 -13.52 7.26
CA ILE A 112 -1.92 -14.27 6.04
C ILE A 112 -0.65 -15.10 6.27
N LEU A 113 0.42 -14.48 6.78
CA LEU A 113 1.67 -15.17 7.07
C LEU A 113 1.49 -16.31 8.08
N LYS A 114 0.64 -16.14 9.10
CA LYS A 114 0.36 -17.19 10.09
C LYS A 114 -0.48 -18.33 9.51
N LEU A 115 -1.40 -18.04 8.59
CA LEU A 115 -2.19 -19.06 7.88
C LEU A 115 -1.30 -19.87 6.92
N VAL A 116 -0.35 -19.21 6.25
CA VAL A 116 0.57 -19.85 5.29
C VAL A 116 1.74 -20.56 5.98
N HIS A 117 2.31 -19.96 7.03
CA HIS A 117 3.45 -20.51 7.77
C HIS A 117 3.07 -20.76 9.24
N ARG A 118 3.10 -22.03 9.66
CA ARG A 118 2.90 -22.45 11.06
C ARG A 118 4.16 -22.20 11.92
N GLY A 119 4.56 -20.95 12.07
CA GLY A 119 5.73 -20.53 12.87
C GLY A 119 5.42 -20.23 14.35
N LYS A 120 6.48 -20.11 15.17
CA LYS A 120 6.39 -19.74 16.59
C LYS A 120 5.91 -18.28 16.77
N ARG A 121 5.00 -18.05 17.71
CA ARG A 121 4.37 -16.75 17.99
C ARG A 121 5.26 -15.89 18.90
N GLN A 122 5.80 -14.78 18.37
CA GLN A 122 6.55 -13.80 19.17
C GLN A 122 5.56 -12.90 19.95
N ARG A 123 5.62 -12.92 21.29
CA ARG A 123 4.68 -12.20 22.17
C ARG A 123 4.60 -10.70 21.90
N LEU A 124 5.74 -10.03 21.68
CA LEU A 124 5.78 -8.58 21.40
C LEU A 124 5.07 -8.21 20.08
N LYS A 125 5.24 -9.03 19.03
CA LYS A 125 4.55 -8.83 17.75
C LYS A 125 3.04 -8.98 17.91
N PHE A 126 2.60 -9.94 18.73
CA PHE A 126 1.18 -10.12 19.01
C PHE A 126 0.58 -8.91 19.75
N ILE A 127 1.27 -8.38 20.77
CA ILE A 127 0.83 -7.18 21.50
C ILE A 127 0.72 -5.98 20.55
N SER A 128 1.73 -5.74 19.71
CA SER A 128 1.71 -4.66 18.72
C SER A 128 0.51 -4.75 17.79
N ILE A 129 0.20 -5.95 17.29
CA ILE A 129 -0.97 -6.21 16.43
C ILE A 129 -2.28 -5.90 17.18
N CYS A 130 -2.41 -6.31 18.43
CA CYS A 130 -3.58 -6.02 19.25
C CYS A 130 -3.77 -4.51 19.46
N LEU A 131 -2.70 -3.77 19.77
CA LEU A 131 -2.75 -2.32 19.93
C LEU A 131 -3.17 -1.61 18.62
N MET A 132 -2.65 -2.08 17.47
CA MET A 132 -3.02 -1.52 16.17
C MET A 132 -4.48 -1.80 15.81
N LEU A 133 -5.00 -2.99 16.14
CA LEU A 133 -6.42 -3.32 15.99
C LEU A 133 -7.31 -2.45 16.87
N LEU A 134 -6.94 -2.28 18.14
CA LEU A 134 -7.67 -1.41 19.06
C LEU A 134 -7.71 0.02 18.55
N SER A 135 -6.58 0.56 18.07
CA SER A 135 -6.51 1.89 17.48
C SER A 135 -7.43 2.02 16.25
N ALA A 136 -7.42 1.05 15.34
CA ALA A 136 -8.27 1.08 14.15
C ALA A 136 -9.77 0.96 14.46
N ILE A 137 -10.16 0.15 15.46
CA ILE A 137 -11.58 -0.05 15.85
C ILE A 137 -12.16 1.19 16.53
N ASN A 138 -11.39 1.87 17.38
CA ASN A 138 -11.86 3.07 18.08
C ASN A 138 -11.86 4.31 17.16
N LEU A 139 -11.17 4.25 16.03
CA LEU A 139 -10.97 5.38 15.13
C LEU A 139 -12.27 6.06 14.63
N PRO A 140 -13.30 5.31 14.17
CA PRO A 140 -14.56 5.91 13.71
C PRO A 140 -15.27 6.72 14.80
N LEU A 141 -15.09 6.35 16.07
CA LEU A 141 -15.70 7.03 17.21
C LEU A 141 -15.01 8.36 17.52
N CYS A 142 -13.76 8.54 17.06
CA CYS A 142 -12.93 9.70 17.28
C CYS A 142 -12.80 10.60 16.03
N ASP A 143 -13.48 10.26 14.92
CA ASP A 143 -13.45 11.04 13.69
C ASP A 143 -14.63 12.03 13.65
N PRO A 144 -14.36 13.35 13.78
CA PRO A 144 -15.40 14.36 13.71
C PRO A 144 -15.97 14.52 12.28
N GLN A 145 -15.28 14.03 11.25
CA GLN A 145 -15.69 14.07 9.85
C GLN A 145 -16.01 12.66 9.31
N PHE A 146 -16.58 11.80 10.16
CA PHE A 146 -16.85 10.42 9.81
C PHE A 146 -17.68 10.28 8.51
N ASP A 147 -17.07 9.65 7.49
CA ASP A 147 -17.74 9.20 6.26
C ASP A 147 -17.65 7.68 6.13
N PHE A 148 -18.78 7.01 6.36
CA PHE A 148 -18.89 5.55 6.24
C PHE A 148 -18.35 5.01 4.91
N ARG A 149 -18.60 5.70 3.79
CA ARG A 149 -18.13 5.26 2.47
C ARG A 149 -16.61 5.30 2.39
N GLY A 150 -15.99 6.35 2.94
CA GLY A 150 -14.54 6.47 3.04
C GLY A 150 -13.95 5.29 3.82
N TYR A 151 -14.51 4.97 4.98
CA TYR A 151 -14.06 3.86 5.82
C TYR A 151 -14.20 2.49 5.14
N LEU A 152 -15.28 2.26 4.38
CA LEU A 152 -15.42 1.05 3.56
C LEU A 152 -14.31 0.93 2.51
N TRP A 153 -13.96 2.03 1.82
CA TRP A 153 -12.83 2.03 0.90
C TRP A 153 -11.50 1.79 1.60
N ALA A 154 -11.31 2.31 2.82
CA ALA A 154 -10.10 2.08 3.60
C ALA A 154 -9.96 0.61 4.02
N ILE A 155 -11.06 -0.07 4.37
CA ILE A 155 -11.07 -1.51 4.63
C ILE A 155 -10.69 -2.26 3.34
N GLY A 156 -11.28 -1.90 2.20
CA GLY A 156 -10.93 -2.47 0.89
C GLY A 156 -9.44 -2.31 0.57
N HIS A 157 -8.89 -1.11 0.80
CA HIS A 157 -7.45 -0.83 0.68
C HIS A 157 -6.63 -1.79 1.52
N VAL A 158 -6.93 -1.91 2.82
CA VAL A 158 -6.21 -2.77 3.76
C VAL A 158 -6.28 -4.25 3.39
N LEU A 159 -7.42 -4.73 2.89
CA LEU A 159 -7.58 -6.12 2.44
C LEU A 159 -6.77 -6.41 1.17
N CYS A 160 -6.69 -5.46 0.25
CA CYS A 160 -5.92 -5.57 -1.00
C CYS A 160 -4.40 -5.48 -0.80
N ILE A 161 -3.90 -5.17 0.40
CA ILE A 161 -2.46 -5.19 0.72
C ILE A 161 -1.91 -6.63 0.76
N GLY A 162 -2.78 -7.64 0.80
CA GLY A 162 -2.42 -9.05 0.87
C GLY A 162 -1.31 -9.43 -0.11
N LYS A 163 -0.10 -9.64 0.42
CA LYS A 163 0.97 -10.35 -0.28
C LYS A 163 0.47 -11.78 -0.53
N LEU A 164 0.08 -12.08 -1.76
CA LEU A 164 0.07 -13.45 -2.27
C LEU A 164 1.52 -13.94 -2.33
N THR A 165 2.13 -14.19 -1.16
CA THR A 165 3.28 -15.10 -1.02
C THR A 165 2.75 -16.54 -1.11
N GLY A 166 1.97 -16.83 -2.15
CA GLY A 166 1.70 -18.19 -2.58
C GLY A 166 2.80 -18.53 -3.58
N LYS A 167 3.82 -19.27 -3.15
CA LYS A 167 4.81 -19.97 -3.99
C LYS A 167 4.85 -19.50 -5.47
N LEU A 168 5.64 -18.48 -5.77
CA LEU A 168 6.36 -18.49 -7.05
C LEU A 168 7.58 -19.40 -6.87
N LYS A 169 7.32 -20.68 -6.55
CA LYS A 169 8.31 -21.72 -6.74
C LYS A 169 8.25 -22.00 -8.24
N GLY A 170 9.09 -21.32 -9.01
CA GLY A 170 9.36 -21.74 -10.37
C GLY A 170 9.83 -23.20 -10.35
N PRO A 171 9.44 -24.02 -11.34
CA PRO A 171 10.06 -25.33 -11.52
C PRO A 171 11.52 -25.12 -11.94
N CYS A 172 12.43 -25.68 -11.15
CA CYS A 172 13.89 -25.80 -11.38
C CYS A 172 14.69 -24.49 -11.43
#